data_AF-A0A3S1DXW2-F1
#
_entry.id   AF-A0A3S1DXW2-F1
#
_cell.length_a   1.000
_cell.length_b   1.000
_cell.length_c   1.000
_cell.angle_alpha   90.00
_cell.angle_beta   90.00
_cell.angle_gamma   90.00
#
_symmetry.space_group_name_H-M   'P 1'
#
loop_
_entity.id
_entity.type
_entity.pdbx_description
1 polymer ?
#
loop_
_entity_poly.entity_id
_entity_poly.type
_entity_poly.pdbx_seq_one_letter_code
_entity_poly.pdbx_strand_id
1 'polypeptide(L)'
;MKSAHAGNGHLRDFTTDTRVLIIAAIAVVVATAGLFAGIVLLKLIRLATNIAYFGQFSLADLKLEDTPLGLAAVLVPVIGALIIGLMARFG
;
A
#
# COMPACT_ATOMS: atom_id res chain seq x y z
N MET A 1 -48.95 36.39 -19.10
CA MET A 1 -48.34 36.50 -17.76
C MET A 1 -47.33 35.36 -17.64
N LYS A 2 -46.04 35.70 -17.45
CA LYS A 2 -44.90 34.77 -17.34
C LYS A 2 -44.90 34.13 -15.95
N SER A 3 -45.02 32.81 -15.87
CA SER A 3 -44.67 32.06 -14.65
C SER A 3 -43.33 31.39 -14.89
N ALA A 4 -42.26 32.10 -14.53
CA ALA A 4 -40.94 31.51 -14.38
C ALA A 4 -40.92 30.73 -13.05
N HIS A 5 -41.13 29.42 -13.10
CA HIS A 5 -40.84 28.56 -11.96
C HIS A 5 -39.34 28.22 -11.96
N ALA A 6 -38.61 28.90 -11.08
CA ALA A 6 -37.32 28.44 -10.62
C ALA A 6 -37.53 27.20 -9.72
N GLY A 7 -36.81 26.12 -9.99
CA GLY A 7 -36.82 24.90 -9.18
C GLY A 7 -35.62 24.02 -9.49
N ASN A 8 -34.53 24.24 -8.75
CA ASN A 8 -33.31 23.43 -8.74
C ASN A 8 -33.59 21.92 -8.57
N GLY A 9 -33.29 21.09 -9.57
CA GLY A 9 -33.37 19.64 -9.41
C GLY A 9 -32.56 18.78 -10.38
N HIS A 10 -31.92 19.35 -11.41
CA HIS A 10 -31.04 18.60 -12.31
C HIS A 10 -29.63 18.43 -11.72
N LEU A 11 -29.52 17.98 -10.47
CA LEU A 11 -28.22 17.84 -9.79
C LEU A 11 -28.09 16.53 -9.00
N ARG A 12 -29.01 15.58 -9.18
CA ARG A 12 -29.06 14.37 -8.35
C ARG A 12 -29.57 13.17 -9.14
N ASP A 13 -28.88 12.82 -10.22
CA ASP A 13 -29.03 11.48 -10.82
C ASP A 13 -28.27 10.47 -9.95
N PHE A 14 -28.86 10.14 -8.80
CA PHE A 14 -28.44 9.05 -7.93
C PHE A 14 -29.18 7.76 -8.31
N THR A 15 -29.40 7.53 -9.61
CA THR A 15 -29.92 6.24 -10.09
C THR A 15 -28.82 5.20 -9.86
N THR A 16 -28.84 4.61 -8.67
CA THR A 16 -27.97 3.50 -8.30
C THR A 16 -28.52 2.27 -9.00
N ASP A 17 -28.07 2.06 -10.23
CA ASP A 17 -28.43 0.88 -11.00
C ASP A 17 -27.79 -0.39 -10.42
N THR A 18 -28.35 -1.56 -10.73
CA THR A 18 -27.77 -2.87 -10.37
C THR A 18 -26.30 -3.00 -10.80
N ARG A 19 -25.87 -2.28 -11.85
CA ARG A 19 -24.46 -2.18 -12.26
C ARG A 19 -23.54 -1.60 -11.19
N VAL A 20 -23.99 -0.60 -10.44
CA VAL A 20 -23.21 0.00 -9.36
C VAL A 20 -22.94 -1.05 -8.26
N LEU A 21 -23.93 -1.88 -7.93
CA LEU A 21 -23.76 -2.99 -6.98
C LEU A 21 -22.74 -4.03 -7.47
N ILE A 22 -22.74 -4.35 -8.77
CA ILE A 22 -21.77 -5.28 -9.37
C ILE A 22 -20.36 -4.69 -9.29
N ILE A 23 -20.17 -3.41 -9.65
CA ILE A 23 -18.87 -2.73 -9.58
C ILE A 23 -18.38 -2.67 -8.12
N ALA A 24 -19.28 -2.37 -7.18
CA ALA A 24 -18.96 -2.36 -5.76
C ALA A 24 -18.51 -3.75 -5.27
N ALA A 25 -19.18 -4.82 -5.68
CA ALA A 25 -18.79 -6.19 -5.34
C ALA A 25 -17.39 -6.55 -5.89
N ILE A 26 -17.11 -6.21 -7.15
CA ILE A 26 -15.78 -6.41 -7.75
C ILE A 26 -14.72 -5.61 -6.99
N ALA A 27 -15.03 -4.35 -6.64
CA ALA A 27 -14.12 -3.49 -5.89
C ALA A 27 -13.76 -4.10 -4.53
N VAL A 28 -14.72 -4.68 -3.80
CA VAL A 28 -14.46 -5.37 -2.52
C VAL A 28 -13.49 -6.53 -2.69
N VAL A 29 -13.65 -7.34 -3.74
CA VAL A 29 -12.76 -8.49 -4.01
C VAL A 29 -11.34 -7.99 -4.30
N VAL A 30 -11.18 -7.02 -5.19
CA VAL A 30 -9.88 -6.46 -5.55
C VAL A 30 -9.21 -5.76 -4.36
N ALA A 31 -9.98 -4.99 -3.58
CA ALA A 31 -9.48 -4.32 -2.39
C ALA A 31 -9.02 -5.32 -1.33
N THR A 32 -9.75 -6.43 -1.15
CA THR A 32 -9.39 -7.50 -0.23
C THR A 32 -8.10 -8.18 -0.65
N ALA A 33 -7.94 -8.49 -1.95
CA ALA A 33 -6.68 -9.02 -2.48
C ALA A 33 -5.51 -8.04 -2.27
N GLY A 34 -5.73 -6.75 -2.50
CA GLY A 34 -4.75 -5.70 -2.25
C GLY A 34 -4.37 -5.58 -0.76
N LEU A 35 -5.35 -5.70 0.14
CA LEU A 35 -5.12 -5.72 1.59
C LEU A 35 -4.24 -6.90 1.99
N PHE A 36 -4.54 -8.10 1.51
CA PHE A 36 -3.71 -9.28 1.77
C PHE A 36 -2.29 -9.12 1.21
N ALA A 37 -2.15 -8.60 -0.01
CA ALA A 37 -0.86 -8.29 -0.60
C ALA A 37 -0.07 -7.28 0.27
N GLY A 38 -0.74 -6.24 0.78
CA GLY A 38 -0.15 -5.27 1.70
C GLY A 38 0.32 -5.89 3.02
N ILE A 39 -0.49 -6.76 3.62
CA ILE A 39 -0.12 -7.50 4.84
C ILE A 39 1.13 -8.36 4.60
N VAL A 40 1.18 -9.08 3.46
CA VAL A 40 2.34 -9.88 3.09
C VAL A 40 3.56 -9.01 2.86
N LEU A 41 3.41 -7.89 2.14
CA LEU A 41 4.50 -6.94 1.89
C LEU A 41 5.08 -6.39 3.20
N LEU A 42 4.23 -5.97 4.13
CA LEU A 42 4.69 -5.50 5.45
C LEU A 42 5.45 -6.57 6.23
N LYS A 43 5.01 -7.84 6.16
CA LYS A 43 5.74 -8.97 6.77
C LYS A 43 7.10 -9.20 6.10
N LEU A 44 7.17 -9.11 4.77
CA LEU A 44 8.42 -9.24 4.02
C LEU A 44 9.39 -8.10 4.31
N ILE A 45 8.90 -6.87 4.45
CA ILE A 45 9.71 -5.72 4.85
C ILE A 45 10.33 -6.00 6.23
N ARG A 46 9.52 -6.41 7.22
CA ARG A 46 10.04 -6.78 8.55
C ARG A 46 11.08 -7.88 8.49
N LEU A 47 10.84 -8.92 7.68
CA LEU A 47 11.78 -10.02 7.51
C LEU A 47 13.11 -9.52 6.93
N ALA A 48 13.07 -8.76 5.85
CA ALA A 48 14.26 -8.21 5.20
C ALA A 48 15.02 -7.27 6.14
N THR A 49 14.33 -6.42 6.89
CA THR A 49 14.92 -5.55 7.91
C THR A 49 15.58 -6.36 9.02
N ASN A 50 14.91 -7.38 9.56
CA ASN A 50 15.48 -8.21 10.62
C ASN A 50 16.71 -8.99 10.16
N ILE A 51 16.71 -9.49 8.94
CA ILE A 51 17.87 -10.16 8.35
C ILE A 51 19.01 -9.17 8.14
N ALA A 52 18.74 -8.00 7.55
CA ALA A 52 19.79 -7.05 7.20
C ALA A 52 20.42 -6.34 8.41
N TYR A 53 19.63 -6.07 9.46
CA TYR A 53 20.09 -5.33 10.64
C TYR A 53 20.49 -6.21 11.83
N PHE A 54 19.90 -7.40 11.97
CA PHE A 54 20.12 -8.30 13.11
C PHE A 54 20.63 -9.69 12.70
N GLY A 55 20.60 -10.04 11.41
CA GLY A 55 20.97 -11.38 10.93
C GLY A 55 19.99 -12.49 11.36
N GLN A 56 18.78 -12.13 11.78
CA GLN A 56 17.79 -13.06 12.32
C GLN A 56 16.63 -13.25 11.34
N PHE A 57 16.23 -14.51 11.11
CA PHE A 57 15.04 -14.83 10.32
C PHE A 57 13.78 -14.73 11.20
N SER A 58 13.30 -13.51 11.41
CA SER A 58 12.17 -13.23 12.31
C SER A 58 11.18 -12.25 11.70
N LEU A 59 9.90 -12.39 12.07
CA LEU A 59 8.80 -11.46 11.73
C LEU A 59 8.40 -10.60 12.93
N ALA A 60 9.14 -10.66 14.04
CA ALA A 60 8.90 -9.82 15.20
C ALA A 60 9.23 -8.35 14.88
N ASP A 61 8.50 -7.43 15.51
CA ASP A 61 8.83 -6.01 15.50
C ASP A 61 10.03 -5.78 16.43
N LEU A 62 11.24 -5.84 15.87
CA LEU A 62 12.47 -5.49 16.58
C LEU A 62 12.69 -4.00 16.50
N LYS A 63 13.11 -3.42 17.63
CA LYS A 63 13.47 -2.02 17.74
C LYS A 63 14.80 -1.77 17.03
N LEU A 64 14.78 -0.95 15.99
CA LEU A 64 15.98 -0.58 15.22
C LEU A 64 17.07 0.10 16.06
N GLU A 65 16.68 0.71 17.18
CA GLU A 65 17.55 1.34 18.18
C GLU A 65 18.57 0.33 18.76
N ASP A 66 18.18 -0.94 18.85
CA ASP A 66 18.98 -2.01 19.44
C ASP A 66 19.87 -2.72 18.40
N THR A 67 19.98 -2.18 17.18
CA THR A 67 20.81 -2.82 16.14
C THR A 67 22.29 -2.84 16.56
N PRO A 68 22.96 -4.01 16.45
CA PRO A 68 24.38 -4.12 16.81
C PRO A 68 25.30 -3.36 15.84
N LEU A 69 24.77 -2.88 14.71
CA LEU A 69 25.54 -2.23 13.64
C LEU A 69 25.94 -0.77 13.96
N GLY A 70 25.29 -0.11 14.92
CA GLY A 70 25.58 1.29 15.27
C GLY A 70 25.56 2.21 14.03
N LEU A 71 26.61 3.02 13.84
CA LEU A 71 26.74 3.92 12.67
C LEU A 71 26.81 3.18 11.32
N ALA A 72 27.25 1.92 11.28
CA ALA A 72 27.33 1.13 10.05
C ALA A 72 25.95 0.76 9.49
N ALA A 73 24.88 0.93 10.28
CA ALA A 73 23.49 0.76 9.87
C ALA A 73 23.10 1.55 8.61
N VAL A 74 23.79 2.65 8.32
CA VAL A 74 23.58 3.49 7.11
C VAL A 74 24.01 2.77 5.82
N LEU A 75 24.93 1.80 5.89
CA LEU A 75 25.37 1.06 4.70
C LEU A 75 24.28 0.14 4.15
N VAL A 76 23.40 -0.37 5.02
CA VAL A 76 22.31 -1.27 4.65
C VAL A 76 21.36 -0.63 3.62
N PRO A 77 20.75 0.55 3.85
CA PRO A 77 19.87 1.17 2.87
C PRO A 77 20.61 1.63 1.61
N VAL A 78 21.89 2.02 1.70
CA VAL A 78 22.70 2.37 0.52
C VAL A 78 22.83 1.16 -0.41
N ILE A 79 23.23 0.01 0.13
CA ILE A 79 23.34 -1.23 -0.65
C ILE A 79 21.97 -1.65 -1.19
N GLY A 80 20.92 -1.57 -0.36
CA GLY A 80 19.54 -1.88 -0.78
C GLY A 80 19.08 -1.01 -1.96
N ALA A 81 19.33 0.30 -1.92
CA ALA A 81 18.98 1.23 -2.98
C ALA A 81 19.75 0.94 -4.28
N LEU A 82 21.03 0.56 -4.18
CA LEU A 82 21.81 0.14 -5.35
C LEU A 82 21.23 -1.12 -5.99
N ILE A 83 20.87 -2.13 -5.21
CA ILE A 83 20.26 -3.38 -5.71
C ILE A 83 18.92 -3.06 -6.40
N ILE A 84 18.05 -2.30 -5.75
CA ILE A 84 16.73 -1.94 -6.30
C ILE A 84 16.90 -1.08 -7.57
N GLY A 85 17.87 -0.16 -7.59
CA GLY A 85 18.16 0.66 -8.76
C GLY A 85 18.64 -0.17 -9.95
N LEU A 86 19.48 -1.19 -9.71
CA LEU A 86 19.89 -2.13 -10.74
C LEU A 86 18.70 -2.97 -11.23
N MET A 87 17.88 -3.50 -10.33
CA MET A 87 16.66 -4.24 -10.69
C MET A 87 15.70 -3.36 -11.52
N ALA A 88 15.48 -2.10 -11.14
CA ALA A 88 14.62 -1.19 -11.90
C ALA A 88 15.19 -0.86 -13.30
N ARG A 89 16.52 -0.87 -13.45
CA ARG A 89 17.17 -0.61 -14.74
C ARG A 89 17.16 -1.82 -15.66
N PHE A 90 17.38 -3.01 -15.11
CA PHE A 90 17.62 -4.22 -15.90
C PHE A 90 16.42 -5.17 -15.96
N GLY A 91 15.44 -5.02 -15.07
CA GLY A 91 14.25 -5.86 -15.00
C GLY A 91 14.59 -7.30 -14.66
#